data_AF-A0A7X6RS66-F1
#
_entry.id   AF-A0A7X6RS66-F1
#
_cell.length_a   1.000
_cell.length_b   1.000
_cell.length_c   1.000
_cell.angle_alpha   90.00
_cell.angle_beta   90.00
_cell.angle_gamma   90.00
#
_symmetry.space_group_name_H-M   'P 1'
#
loop_
_entity.id
_entity.type
_entity.pdbx_description
1 polymer ?
#
loop_
_entity_poly.entity_id
_entity_poly.type
_entity_poly.pdbx_seq_one_letter_code
_entity_poly.pdbx_strand_id
1 'polypeptide(L)'
;MSGESGGNPIEGYKGAELAAALAESMAGLADMFDLIMEDAETVAHRDEVSSALRAYKEEYGPAIVEVQEHGLQLAENIQAGTSEIARNDQEAAEHYETPWDLGTDLQVNF
;
A
#
# COMPACT_ATOMS: atom_id res chain seq x y z
N MET A 1 -7.14 10.80 20.95
CA MET A 1 -7.44 9.36 20.78
C MET A 1 -8.03 9.23 19.39
N SER A 2 -7.17 8.98 18.41
CA SER A 2 -7.52 8.90 16.98
C SER A 2 -8.14 7.53 16.73
N GLY A 3 -9.25 7.50 15.99
CA GLY A 3 -10.15 6.35 15.90
C GLY A 3 -9.46 5.09 15.40
N GLU A 4 -9.55 4.03 16.20
CA GLU A 4 -9.48 2.66 15.71
C GLU A 4 -10.63 2.49 14.70
N SER A 5 -10.29 2.63 13.42
CA SER A 5 -11.17 2.16 12.35
C SER A 5 -11.10 0.64 12.41
N GLY A 6 -12.05 0.02 13.10
CA GLY A 6 -12.32 -1.41 12.97
C GLY A 6 -12.70 -1.67 11.51
N GLY A 7 -11.71 -1.99 10.69
CA GLY A 7 -11.92 -2.36 9.29
C GLY A 7 -12.50 -3.76 9.23
N ASN A 8 -13.48 -3.97 8.35
CA ASN A 8 -14.01 -5.30 8.11
C ASN A 8 -12.92 -6.17 7.43
N PRO A 9 -12.71 -7.44 7.83
CA PRO A 9 -11.75 -8.34 7.18
C PRO A 9 -11.87 -8.42 5.65
N ILE A 10 -13.09 -8.28 5.10
CA ILE A 10 -13.34 -8.24 3.65
C ILE A 10 -12.75 -6.97 3.03
N GLU A 11 -12.83 -5.83 3.73
CA GLU A 11 -12.20 -4.58 3.30
C GLU A 11 -10.68 -4.63 3.47
N GLY A 12 -10.19 -5.31 4.51
CA GLY A 12 -8.77 -5.61 4.69
C GLY A 12 -8.20 -6.40 3.50
N TYR A 13 -8.86 -7.49 3.09
CA TYR A 13 -8.43 -8.30 1.94
C TYR A 13 -8.33 -7.48 0.65
N LYS A 14 -9.34 -6.65 0.37
CA LYS A 14 -9.31 -5.70 -0.76
C LYS A 14 -8.20 -4.66 -0.61
N GLY A 15 -7.96 -4.16 0.60
CA GLY A 15 -6.87 -3.25 0.91
C GLY A 15 -5.49 -3.85 0.63
N ALA A 16 -5.29 -5.13 0.98
CA ALA A 16 -4.05 -5.84 0.68
C ALA A 16 -3.85 -6.09 -0.81
N GLU A 17 -4.90 -6.42 -1.57
CA GLU A 17 -4.83 -6.57 -3.03
C GLU A 17 -4.49 -5.23 -3.70
N LEU A 18 -5.13 -4.13 -3.28
CA LEU A 18 -4.82 -2.78 -3.76
C LEU A 18 -3.40 -2.34 -3.39
N ALA A 19 -2.92 -2.68 -2.19
CA ALA A 19 -1.56 -2.41 -1.76
C ALA A 19 -0.54 -3.16 -2.62
N ALA A 20 -0.78 -4.43 -2.93
CA ALA A 20 0.08 -5.20 -3.83
C ALA A 20 0.13 -4.58 -5.23
N ALA A 21 -1.02 -4.20 -5.79
CA ALA A 21 -1.11 -3.52 -7.09
C ALA A 21 -0.39 -2.14 -7.07
N LEU A 22 -0.48 -1.42 -5.96
CA LEU A 22 0.25 -0.16 -5.77
C LEU A 22 1.76 -0.40 -5.73
N ALA A 23 2.22 -1.38 -4.93
CA ALA A 23 3.64 -1.72 -4.84
C ALA A 23 4.21 -2.14 -6.21
N GLU A 24 3.47 -2.96 -6.96
CA GLU A 24 3.84 -3.37 -8.31
C GLU A 24 3.94 -2.18 -9.28
N SER A 25 3.00 -1.23 -9.19
CA SER A 25 3.00 -0.04 -10.03
C SER A 25 4.13 0.94 -9.71
N MET A 26 4.56 0.98 -8.44
CA MET A 26 5.67 1.84 -7.99
C MET A 26 7.02 1.19 -8.26
N ALA A 27 7.10 -0.15 -8.24
CA ALA A 27 8.32 -0.88 -8.51
C ALA A 27 8.81 -0.62 -9.95
N GLY A 28 10.02 -0.04 -10.06
CA GLY A 28 10.64 0.26 -11.35
C GLY A 28 10.13 1.54 -12.02
N LEU A 29 9.39 2.39 -11.30
CA LEU A 29 9.00 3.71 -11.79
C LEU A 29 10.22 4.58 -12.12
N ALA A 30 11.19 4.65 -11.21
CA ALA A 30 12.43 5.40 -11.40
C ALA A 30 13.28 4.80 -12.53
N ASP A 31 13.39 3.47 -12.59
CA ASP A 31 14.14 2.78 -13.65
C ASP A 31 13.52 3.04 -15.04
N MET A 32 12.19 3.01 -15.16
CA MET A 32 11.51 3.36 -16.42
C MET A 32 11.69 4.83 -16.77
N PHE A 33 11.63 5.73 -15.80
CA PHE A 33 11.88 7.15 -16.03
C PHE A 33 13.29 7.36 -16.59
N ASP A 34 14.30 6.74 -15.98
CA ASP A 34 15.68 6.84 -16.43
C ASP A 34 15.88 6.28 -17.84
N LEU A 35 15.27 5.13 -18.14
CA LEU A 35 15.31 4.50 -19.46
C LEU A 35 14.69 5.41 -20.54
N ILE A 36 13.50 5.95 -20.28
CA ILE A 36 12.80 6.83 -21.23
C ILE A 36 13.59 8.11 -21.49
N MET A 37 14.22 8.68 -20.45
CA MET A 37 15.04 9.89 -20.61
C MET A 37 16.31 9.61 -21.43
N GLU A 38 16.96 8.48 -21.23
CA GLU A 38 18.15 8.07 -22.02
C GLU A 38 17.81 7.82 -23.49
N ASP A 39 16.69 7.15 -23.75
CA ASP A 39 16.19 6.92 -25.11
C ASP A 39 15.85 8.26 -25.80
N ALA A 40 15.16 9.16 -25.08
CA ALA A 40 14.82 10.48 -25.59
C ALA A 40 16.07 11.31 -25.92
N GLU A 41 17.09 11.29 -25.05
CA GLU A 41 18.36 11.98 -25.28
C GLU A 41 19.05 11.47 -26.55
N THR A 42 19.02 10.16 -26.77
CA THR A 42 19.63 9.48 -27.92
C THR A 42 18.96 9.85 -29.25
N VAL A 43 17.63 10.01 -29.25
CA VAL A 43 16.83 10.25 -30.47
C VAL A 43 16.66 11.75 -30.79
N ALA A 44 16.87 12.65 -29.82
CA ALA A 44 16.60 14.08 -30.01
C ALA A 44 17.40 14.75 -31.16
N HIS A 45 18.55 14.17 -31.57
CA HIS A 45 19.41 14.59 -32.70
C HIS A 45 19.79 16.09 -32.74
N ARG A 46 19.51 16.84 -31.67
CA ARG A 46 19.77 18.27 -31.49
C ARG A 46 20.32 18.49 -30.08
N ASP A 47 21.53 19.05 -30.00
CA ASP A 47 22.25 19.23 -28.73
C ASP A 47 21.45 20.04 -27.69
N GLU A 48 20.72 21.05 -28.14
CA GLU A 48 19.86 21.89 -27.29
C GLU A 48 18.76 21.08 -26.59
N VAL A 49 18.19 20.09 -27.29
CA VAL A 49 17.10 19.24 -26.79
C VAL A 49 17.67 18.15 -25.89
N SER A 50 18.76 17.49 -26.30
CA SER A 50 19.45 16.49 -25.47
C SER A 50 19.93 17.09 -24.15
N SER A 51 20.49 18.30 -24.17
CA SER A 51 20.91 19.01 -22.95
C SER A 51 19.73 19.37 -22.05
N ALA A 52 18.59 19.76 -22.61
CA ALA A 52 17.38 20.06 -21.82
C ALA A 52 16.80 18.79 -21.17
N LEU A 53 16.78 17.67 -21.90
CA LEU A 53 16.35 16.37 -21.38
C LEU A 53 17.26 15.89 -20.24
N ARG A 54 18.57 16.05 -20.37
CA ARG A 54 19.52 15.71 -19.31
C ARG A 54 19.30 16.57 -18.06
N ALA A 55 19.16 17.88 -18.22
CA ALA A 55 18.87 18.79 -17.10
C ALA A 55 17.55 18.42 -16.41
N TYR A 56 16.52 18.06 -17.18
CA TYR A 56 15.24 17.59 -16.66
C TYR A 56 15.39 16.28 -15.87
N LYS A 57 16.14 15.30 -16.40
CA LYS A 57 16.44 14.04 -15.70
C LYS A 57 17.15 14.30 -14.38
N GLU A 58 18.16 15.17 -14.37
CA GLU A 58 18.92 15.53 -13.16
C GLU A 58 18.06 16.27 -12.12
N GLU A 59 17.15 17.14 -12.56
CA GLU A 59 16.27 17.90 -11.66
C GLU A 59 15.18 17.03 -11.04
N TYR A 60 14.51 16.19 -11.83
CA TYR A 60 13.32 15.46 -11.39
C TYR A 60 13.57 13.99 -11.03
N GLY A 61 14.67 13.39 -11.48
CA GLY A 61 15.04 12.01 -11.15
C GLY A 61 15.01 11.72 -9.64
N PRO A 62 15.62 12.55 -8.77
CA PRO A 62 15.55 12.36 -7.33
C PRO A 62 14.12 12.37 -6.77
N ALA A 63 13.25 13.24 -7.28
CA ALA A 63 11.86 13.31 -6.85
C ALA A 63 11.05 12.07 -7.30
N ILE A 64 11.36 11.50 -8.46
CA ILE A 64 10.74 10.25 -8.91
C ILE A 64 11.17 9.06 -8.04
N VAL A 65 12.44 9.01 -7.62
CA VAL A 65 12.91 8.01 -6.65
C VAL A 65 12.17 8.13 -5.34
N GLU A 66 12.03 9.36 -4.82
CA GLU A 66 11.29 9.63 -3.57
C GLU A 66 9.81 9.21 -3.67
N VAL A 67 9.16 9.48 -4.81
CA VAL A 67 7.78 9.03 -5.05
C VAL A 67 7.66 7.51 -5.06
N GLN A 68 8.60 6.82 -5.71
CA GLN A 68 8.65 5.35 -5.71
C GLN A 68 8.83 4.80 -4.27
N GLU A 69 9.79 5.33 -3.51
CA GLU A 69 10.04 4.89 -2.13
C GLU A 69 8.83 5.12 -1.22
N HIS A 70 8.23 6.31 -1.27
CA HIS A 70 7.01 6.61 -0.51
C HIS A 70 5.81 5.75 -0.94
N GLY A 71 5.68 5.47 -2.23
CA GLY A 71 4.63 4.61 -2.76
C GLY A 71 4.75 3.16 -2.28
N LEU A 72 5.98 2.62 -2.27
CA LEU A 72 6.28 1.29 -1.72
C LEU A 72 6.01 1.24 -0.21
N GLN A 73 6.48 2.24 0.54
CA GLN A 73 6.25 2.31 1.98
C GLN A 73 4.75 2.42 2.32
N LEU A 74 3.99 3.16 1.52
CA LEU A 74 2.53 3.24 1.69
C LEU A 74 1.87 1.89 1.47
N ALA A 75 2.26 1.16 0.42
CA ALA A 75 1.74 -0.19 0.17
C ALA A 75 2.07 -1.16 1.32
N GLU A 76 3.30 -1.14 1.82
CA GLU A 76 3.71 -1.95 2.98
C GLU A 76 2.87 -1.62 4.23
N ASN A 77 2.65 -0.33 4.50
CA ASN A 77 1.83 0.11 5.63
C ASN A 77 0.37 -0.35 5.51
N ILE A 78 -0.22 -0.29 4.32
CA ILE A 78 -1.58 -0.78 4.09
C ILE A 78 -1.64 -2.29 4.30
N GLN A 79 -0.67 -3.04 3.79
CA GLN A 79 -0.61 -4.50 3.97
C GLN A 79 -0.45 -4.88 5.45
N ALA A 80 0.44 -4.21 6.18
CA ALA A 80 0.65 -4.43 7.60
C ALA A 80 -0.63 -4.12 8.41
N GLY A 81 -1.29 -2.99 8.13
CA GLY A 81 -2.56 -2.63 8.78
C GLY A 81 -3.67 -3.67 8.52
N THR A 82 -3.77 -4.20 7.30
CA THR A 82 -4.69 -5.30 6.99
C THR A 82 -4.35 -6.56 7.80
N SER A 83 -3.07 -6.94 7.89
CA SER A 83 -2.66 -8.12 8.67
C SER A 83 -2.96 -7.97 10.16
N GLU A 84 -2.79 -6.78 10.74
CA GLU A 84 -3.17 -6.50 12.12
C GLU A 84 -4.69 -6.62 12.34
N ILE A 85 -5.50 -6.10 11.42
CA ILE A 85 -6.97 -6.24 11.47
C ILE A 85 -7.37 -7.72 11.45
N ALA A 86 -6.81 -8.51 10.54
CA ALA A 86 -7.12 -9.93 10.43
C ALA A 86 -6.72 -10.71 11.69
N ARG A 87 -5.57 -10.39 12.28
CA ARG A 87 -5.11 -11.01 13.53
C ARG A 87 -6.00 -10.63 14.70
N ASN A 88 -6.37 -9.36 14.83
CA ASN A 88 -7.26 -8.91 15.91
C ASN A 88 -8.65 -9.55 15.80
N ASP A 89 -9.17 -9.76 14.58
CA ASP A 89 -10.43 -10.46 14.35
C ASP A 89 -10.34 -11.95 14.76
N GLN A 90 -9.23 -12.63 14.42
CA GLN A 90 -8.97 -14.00 14.85
C GLN A 90 -8.85 -14.10 16.39
N GLU A 91 -8.03 -13.24 17.02
CA GLU A 91 -7.86 -13.21 18.47
C GLU A 91 -9.20 -12.91 19.18
N ALA A 92 -10.02 -12.00 18.62
CA ALA A 92 -11.36 -11.73 19.13
C ALA A 92 -12.29 -12.94 19.00
N ALA A 93 -12.24 -13.67 17.88
CA ALA A 93 -13.05 -14.88 17.67
C ALA A 93 -12.65 -16.03 18.61
N GLU A 94 -11.36 -16.19 18.92
CA GLU A 94 -10.85 -17.20 19.85
C GLU A 94 -11.22 -16.88 21.32
N HIS A 95 -11.41 -15.61 21.65
CA HIS A 95 -11.80 -15.14 22.99
C HIS A 95 -13.29 -14.78 23.12
N TYR A 96 -14.10 -15.02 22.09
CA TYR A 96 -15.53 -14.74 22.12
C TYR A 96 -16.28 -15.86 22.86
N GLU A 97 -16.29 -15.82 24.19
CA GLU A 97 -17.24 -16.61 24.99
C GLU A 97 -18.65 -16.04 24.79
N THR A 98 -19.52 -16.76 24.08
CA THR A 98 -20.91 -16.34 23.99
C THR A 98 -21.58 -16.51 25.36
N PRO A 99 -22.56 -15.66 25.76
CA PRO A 99 -23.34 -15.89 26.98
C PRO A 99 -24.01 -17.27 27.03
N TRP A 100 -24.18 -17.91 25.87
CA TRP A 100 -24.69 -19.27 25.72
C TRP A 100 -23.67 -20.35 26.11
N ASP A 101 -22.37 -20.08 26.00
CA ASP A 101 -21.28 -20.98 26.41
C ASP A 101 -20.97 -20.90 27.92
N LEU A 102 -21.43 -19.83 28.59
CA LEU A 102 -21.29 -19.62 30.04
C LEU A 102 -22.31 -20.39 30.90
N GLY A 103 -23.13 -21.26 30.30
CA GLY A 103 -24.00 -22.18 31.04
C GLY A 103 -25.11 -21.50 31.85
N THR A 104 -25.54 -20.28 31.48
CA THR A 104 -26.71 -19.66 32.12
C THR A 104 -28.00 -20.28 31.60
N ASP A 105 -28.53 -21.24 32.36
CA ASP A 105 -29.87 -21.79 32.22
C ASP A 105 -30.89 -20.65 32.46
N LEU A 106 -31.36 -20.04 31.37
CA LEU A 106 -32.45 -19.07 31.40
C LEU A 106 -33.75 -19.83 31.71
N GLN A 107 -34.05 -20.00 32.99
CA GLN A 107 -35.35 -20.46 33.45
C GLN A 107 -36.41 -19.40 33.12
N VAL A 108 -37.03 -19.55 31.95
CA VAL A 108 -38.24 -18.82 31.58
C VAL A 108 -39.40 -19.44 32.35
N ASN A 109 -39.76 -18.83 33.48
CA ASN A 109 -41.00 -19.16 34.20
C ASN A 109 -42.20 -18.62 33.41
N PHE A 110 -43.03 -19.52 32.88
CA PHE A 110 -44.37 -19.21 32.39
C PHE A 110 -45.38 -19.16 33.54
#